data_AF-A0A0P7JM22-F1
#
_entry.id   AF-A0A0P7JM22-F1
#
_cell.length_a   1.000
_cell.length_b   1.000
_cell.length_c   1.000
_cell.angle_alpha   90.00
_cell.angle_beta   90.00
_cell.angle_gamma   90.00
#
_symmetry.space_group_name_H-M   'P 1'
#
loop_
_entity.id
_entity.type
_entity.pdbx_description
1 polymer ?
#
loop_
_entity_poly.entity_id
_entity_poly.type
_entity_poly.pdbx_seq_one_letter_code
_entity_poly.pdbx_strand_id
1 'polypeptide(L)'
;MVAAGDFGLPRAFREQARLWSETEFKGYLDKMTHNVAIRPDEAPEVDLGLQLPHSGALVRQDAMQMAHAFQMRHFLGKGSERFVFVLDADPGLAMSFISAFAGRIQDGRVDVIVVEFDKNQSNDQRNVLMNEGRRQLEDDSNVPRHIFDDFDPSTKDEIKDILVESMLEDLPLAATFEWPYHTKSEPHRCMRILTDRESMAPDRRARLMRLATLRSVDAYFHKVRSNLKFAERPSHTPSANGRAWHRHYLYNPETMVKIVDIYRFTHNWMGKRTTKETPAMKLGFSPQYPATRSPDPTEDERP
;
A
#
# COMPACT_ATOMS: atom_id res chain seq x y z
N MET A 1 -17.71 28.46 -5.17
CA MET A 1 -17.49 27.88 -6.52
C MET A 1 -18.21 28.70 -7.61
N VAL A 2 -19.55 28.73 -7.68
CA VAL A 2 -20.27 29.55 -8.70
C VAL A 2 -19.92 31.04 -8.60
N ALA A 3 -20.06 31.63 -7.41
CA ALA A 3 -19.74 33.04 -7.17
C ALA A 3 -18.25 33.39 -7.38
N ALA A 4 -17.36 32.40 -7.31
CA ALA A 4 -15.92 32.56 -7.55
C ALA A 4 -15.54 32.38 -9.04
N GLY A 5 -16.51 32.09 -9.92
CA GLY A 5 -16.24 31.83 -11.35
C GLY A 5 -15.54 30.51 -11.63
N ASP A 6 -15.37 29.64 -10.63
CA ASP A 6 -14.58 28.41 -10.71
C ASP A 6 -15.01 27.49 -11.86
N PHE A 7 -16.31 27.41 -12.15
CA PHE A 7 -16.82 26.54 -13.21
C PHE A 7 -16.47 27.03 -14.63
N GLY A 8 -16.06 28.29 -14.78
CA GLY A 8 -15.54 28.84 -16.03
C GLY A 8 -14.05 28.53 -16.28
N LEU A 9 -13.34 28.01 -15.28
CA LEU A 9 -11.92 27.66 -15.37
C LEU A 9 -11.72 26.15 -15.54
N PRO A 10 -10.64 25.71 -16.21
CA PRO A 10 -10.25 24.30 -16.19
C PRO A 10 -10.06 23.81 -14.75
N ARG A 11 -10.42 22.55 -14.49
CA ARG A 11 -10.53 21.98 -13.13
C ARG A 11 -9.29 22.14 -12.24
N ALA A 12 -8.10 22.24 -12.81
CA ALA A 12 -6.84 22.41 -12.07
C ALA A 12 -6.59 23.84 -11.58
N PHE A 13 -7.29 24.84 -12.14
CA PHE A 13 -7.06 26.27 -11.88
C PHE A 13 -8.17 26.94 -11.09
N ARG A 14 -9.19 26.18 -10.66
CA ARG A 14 -10.27 26.75 -9.86
C ARG A 14 -9.81 26.96 -8.41
N GLU A 15 -10.27 28.03 -7.80
CA GLU A 15 -9.82 28.48 -6.48
C GLU A 15 -10.39 27.59 -5.36
N GLN A 16 -11.64 27.13 -5.52
CA GLN A 16 -12.31 26.22 -4.59
C GLN A 16 -12.46 24.79 -5.12
N ALA A 17 -11.79 24.44 -6.24
CA ALA A 17 -11.82 23.13 -6.93
C ALA A 17 -11.34 21.91 -6.12
N ARG A 18 -10.90 22.09 -4.88
CA ARG A 18 -10.40 21.02 -4.02
C ARG A 18 -11.55 20.16 -3.45
N LEU A 19 -12.77 20.68 -3.51
CA LEU A 19 -13.99 20.03 -3.04
C LEU A 19 -14.86 19.60 -4.22
N TRP A 20 -15.62 18.53 -4.02
CA TRP A 20 -16.71 18.20 -4.93
C TRP A 20 -17.83 19.23 -4.79
N SER A 21 -18.24 19.86 -5.90
CA SER A 21 -19.50 20.59 -5.92
C SER A 21 -20.68 19.62 -5.91
N GLU A 22 -21.83 20.05 -5.37
CA GLU A 22 -23.05 19.24 -5.37
C GLU A 22 -23.41 18.77 -6.79
N THR A 23 -23.31 19.65 -7.78
CA THR A 23 -23.61 19.33 -9.18
C THR A 23 -22.65 18.30 -9.78
N GLU A 24 -21.34 18.42 -9.50
CA GLU A 24 -20.35 17.44 -9.96
C GLU A 24 -20.52 16.09 -9.25
N PHE A 25 -20.86 16.12 -7.96
CA PHE A 25 -21.13 14.91 -7.19
C PHE A 25 -22.38 14.18 -7.70
N LYS A 26 -23.48 14.91 -7.95
CA LYS A 26 -24.68 14.36 -8.59
C LYS A 26 -24.36 13.76 -9.97
N GLY A 27 -23.67 14.50 -10.83
CA GLY A 27 -23.28 13.98 -12.15
C GLY A 27 -22.33 12.78 -12.10
N TYR A 28 -21.51 12.65 -11.05
CA TYR A 28 -20.70 11.45 -10.81
C TYR A 28 -21.55 10.27 -10.34
N LEU A 29 -22.49 10.49 -9.41
CA LEU A 29 -23.44 9.48 -8.97
C LEU A 29 -24.28 8.97 -10.14
N ASP A 30 -24.85 9.87 -10.94
CA ASP A 30 -25.68 9.53 -12.11
C ASP A 30 -24.91 8.66 -13.11
N LYS A 31 -23.61 8.90 -13.31
CA LYS A 31 -22.75 8.05 -14.15
C LYS A 31 -22.53 6.67 -13.54
N MET A 32 -22.38 6.58 -12.22
CA MET A 32 -22.14 5.33 -11.51
C MET A 32 -23.40 4.47 -11.43
N THR A 33 -24.57 5.10 -11.29
CA THR A 33 -25.87 4.45 -11.15
C THR A 33 -26.59 4.22 -12.48
N HIS A 34 -26.08 4.76 -13.59
CA HIS A 34 -26.71 4.71 -14.92
C HIS A 34 -27.13 3.32 -15.38
N ASN A 35 -26.42 2.27 -14.98
CA ASN A 35 -26.68 0.88 -15.34
C ASN A 35 -27.26 0.03 -14.19
N VAL A 36 -27.59 0.64 -13.05
CA VAL A 36 -28.18 -0.08 -11.91
C VAL A 36 -29.70 -0.08 -12.10
N ALA A 37 -30.25 -1.20 -12.56
CA ALA A 37 -31.70 -1.42 -12.60
C ALA A 37 -32.22 -1.57 -11.16
N ILE A 38 -32.64 -0.46 -10.55
CA ILE A 38 -33.35 -0.47 -9.26
C ILE A 38 -34.82 -0.72 -9.57
N ARG A 39 -35.42 -1.75 -8.96
CA ARG A 39 -36.86 -1.97 -9.10
C ARG A 39 -37.62 -0.79 -8.45
N PRO A 40 -38.69 -0.25 -9.06
CA PRO A 40 -39.37 0.96 -8.57
C PRO A 40 -39.89 0.86 -7.13
N ASP A 41 -40.21 -0.36 -6.68
CA ASP A 41 -40.66 -0.70 -5.33
C ASP A 41 -39.52 -0.74 -4.28
N GLU A 42 -38.27 -0.79 -4.72
CA GLU A 42 -37.06 -0.79 -3.89
C GLU A 42 -36.28 0.54 -3.94
N ALA A 43 -36.80 1.53 -4.65
CA ALA A 43 -36.25 2.88 -4.72
C ALA A 43 -37.02 3.78 -3.73
N PRO A 44 -36.46 4.15 -2.57
CA PRO A 44 -37.11 5.14 -1.73
C PRO A 44 -37.24 6.46 -2.51
N GLU A 45 -38.38 7.15 -2.40
CA GLU A 45 -38.65 8.47 -3.04
C GLU A 45 -37.58 9.54 -2.72
N VAL A 46 -36.78 9.29 -1.68
CA VAL A 46 -35.55 9.99 -1.35
C VAL A 46 -34.52 8.95 -0.92
N ASP A 47 -33.39 8.81 -1.64
CA ASP A 47 -32.26 8.01 -1.13
C ASP A 47 -31.58 8.76 0.02
N LEU A 48 -32.11 8.59 1.22
CA LEU A 48 -31.52 9.07 2.48
C LEU A 48 -30.11 8.47 2.72
N GLY A 49 -29.70 7.46 1.95
CA GLY A 49 -28.34 6.92 1.92
C GLY A 49 -27.35 7.75 1.09
N LEU A 50 -27.82 8.56 0.15
CA LEU A 50 -26.98 9.53 -0.58
C LEU A 50 -26.96 10.90 0.12
N GLN A 51 -27.14 10.92 1.44
CA GLN A 51 -27.02 12.14 2.22
C GLN A 51 -25.54 12.55 2.29
N LEU A 52 -25.24 13.74 1.75
CA LEU A 52 -23.94 14.38 2.00
C LEU A 52 -23.74 14.48 3.51
N PRO A 53 -22.52 14.22 4.02
CA PRO A 53 -22.28 14.22 5.46
C PRO A 53 -22.69 15.58 6.06
N HIS A 54 -23.39 15.54 7.20
CA HIS A 54 -23.88 16.75 7.89
C HIS A 54 -22.77 17.75 8.27
N SER A 55 -21.52 17.28 8.30
CA SER A 55 -20.31 18.10 8.48
C SER A 55 -19.15 17.52 7.68
N GLY A 56 -18.23 18.40 7.26
CA GLY A 56 -17.12 18.04 6.39
C GLY A 56 -17.44 18.18 4.90
N ALA A 57 -16.47 17.83 4.05
CA ALA A 57 -16.63 17.87 2.60
C ALA A 57 -15.89 16.69 1.97
N LEU A 58 -16.42 16.18 0.85
CA LEU A 58 -15.71 15.19 0.05
C LEU A 58 -14.59 15.91 -0.69
N VAL A 59 -13.35 15.60 -0.33
CA VAL A 59 -12.15 16.07 -1.04
C VAL A 59 -11.94 15.16 -2.24
N ARG A 60 -11.52 15.74 -3.37
CA ARG A 60 -11.16 14.94 -4.54
C ARG A 60 -9.95 14.05 -4.25
N GLN A 61 -9.96 12.84 -4.81
CA GLN A 61 -8.90 11.85 -4.59
C GLN A 61 -7.52 12.36 -5.04
N ASP A 62 -7.43 13.04 -6.17
CA ASP A 62 -6.17 13.59 -6.69
C ASP A 62 -5.60 14.69 -5.77
N ALA A 63 -6.45 15.58 -5.29
CA ALA A 63 -6.06 16.59 -4.31
C ALA A 63 -5.59 15.95 -2.98
N MET A 64 -6.28 14.90 -2.53
CA MET A 64 -5.89 14.14 -1.34
C MET A 64 -4.54 13.44 -1.52
N GLN A 65 -4.31 12.76 -2.64
CA GLN A 65 -3.05 12.06 -2.95
C GLN A 65 -1.87 13.04 -3.01
N MET A 66 -2.05 14.19 -3.67
CA MET A 66 -1.05 15.24 -3.75
C MET A 66 -0.74 15.85 -2.38
N ALA A 67 -1.78 16.17 -1.60
CA ALA A 67 -1.60 16.67 -0.23
C ALA A 67 -0.84 15.67 0.64
N HIS A 68 -1.13 14.37 0.51
CA HIS A 68 -0.43 13.32 1.24
C HIS A 68 1.05 13.24 0.85
N ALA A 69 1.38 13.32 -0.44
CA ALA A 69 2.76 13.33 -0.90
C ALA A 69 3.54 14.54 -0.37
N PHE A 70 2.95 15.74 -0.34
CA PHE A 70 3.57 16.92 0.27
C PHE A 70 3.72 16.81 1.79
N GLN A 71 2.73 16.25 2.47
CA GLN A 71 2.80 16.02 3.92
C GLN A 71 3.91 15.02 4.26
N MET A 72 4.04 13.94 3.48
CA MET A 72 5.16 13.00 3.63
C MET A 72 6.50 13.68 3.40
N ARG A 73 6.63 14.49 2.34
CA ARG A 73 7.86 15.26 2.08
C ARG A 73 8.23 16.16 3.26
N HIS A 74 7.25 16.77 3.91
CA HIS A 74 7.46 17.58 5.10
C HIS A 74 7.98 16.74 6.27
N PHE A 75 7.38 15.58 6.54
CA PHE A 75 7.82 14.69 7.62
C PHE A 75 9.19 14.06 7.40
N LEU A 76 9.58 13.81 6.15
CA LEU A 76 10.90 13.29 5.81
C LEU A 76 12.03 14.35 5.93
N GLY A 77 11.70 15.58 6.35
CA GLY A 77 12.69 16.62 6.63
C GLY A 77 13.50 17.08 5.41
N LYS A 78 14.67 17.68 5.62
CA LYS A 78 15.61 18.12 4.55
C LYS A 78 16.87 17.26 4.45
N GLY A 79 16.86 16.08 5.05
CA GLY A 79 18.04 15.21 5.09
C GLY A 79 18.47 14.72 3.70
N SER A 80 19.65 14.13 3.65
CA SER A 80 20.28 13.63 2.42
C SER A 80 20.01 12.15 2.17
N GLU A 81 19.08 11.55 2.92
CA GLU A 81 18.71 10.15 2.79
C GLU A 81 18.06 9.89 1.43
N ARG A 82 18.21 8.65 0.98
CA ARG A 82 17.53 8.18 -0.23
C ARG A 82 16.21 7.51 0.14
N PHE A 83 15.20 7.74 -0.67
CA PHE A 83 13.88 7.14 -0.47
C PHE A 83 13.47 6.34 -1.70
N VAL A 84 12.84 5.20 -1.45
CA VAL A 84 12.22 4.37 -2.49
C VAL A 84 10.73 4.31 -2.18
N PHE A 85 9.91 4.86 -3.07
CA PHE A 85 8.46 4.78 -2.97
C PHE A 85 7.96 3.65 -3.85
N VAL A 86 7.35 2.65 -3.23
CA VAL A 86 6.69 1.54 -3.92
C VAL A 86 5.18 1.76 -3.80
N LEU A 87 4.51 1.93 -4.94
CA LEU A 87 3.11 2.36 -5.03
C LEU A 87 2.29 1.35 -5.83
N ASP A 88 0.99 1.23 -5.53
CA ASP A 88 0.04 0.52 -6.42
C ASP A 88 -0.06 1.26 -7.76
N ALA A 89 -0.53 0.57 -8.79
CA ALA A 89 -0.70 1.09 -10.15
C ALA A 89 -1.86 2.09 -10.31
N ASP A 90 -2.02 2.99 -9.33
CA ASP A 90 -2.90 4.15 -9.39
C ASP A 90 -2.14 5.34 -10.02
N PRO A 91 -2.55 5.81 -11.22
CA PRO A 91 -1.84 6.89 -11.91
C PRO A 91 -1.79 8.20 -11.11
N GLY A 92 -2.84 8.52 -10.34
CA GLY A 92 -2.92 9.74 -9.55
C GLY A 92 -1.94 9.74 -8.39
N LEU A 93 -1.77 8.60 -7.72
CA LEU A 93 -0.85 8.42 -6.61
C LEU A 93 0.60 8.56 -7.08
N ALA A 94 0.98 7.85 -8.15
CA ALA A 94 2.32 7.90 -8.69
C ALA A 94 2.73 9.33 -9.11
N MET A 95 1.86 10.02 -9.85
CA MET A 95 2.12 11.40 -10.28
C MET A 95 2.20 12.38 -9.10
N SER A 96 1.44 12.13 -8.03
CA SER A 96 1.51 12.94 -6.81
C SER A 96 2.89 12.87 -6.16
N PHE A 97 3.47 11.66 -6.03
CA PHE A 97 4.81 11.49 -5.47
C PHE A 97 5.90 12.04 -6.40
N ILE A 98 5.80 11.81 -7.72
CA ILE A 98 6.74 12.39 -8.68
C ILE A 98 6.74 13.92 -8.59
N SER A 99 5.57 14.54 -8.55
CA SER A 99 5.43 16.00 -8.50
C SER A 99 5.94 16.57 -7.17
N ALA A 100 5.58 15.95 -6.04
CA ALA A 100 6.00 16.42 -4.73
C ALA A 100 7.52 16.26 -4.52
N PHE A 101 8.14 15.23 -5.08
CA PHE A 101 9.57 14.93 -4.87
C PHE A 101 10.46 15.27 -6.07
N ALA A 102 9.96 16.00 -7.08
CA ALA A 102 10.65 16.28 -8.33
C ALA A 102 12.12 16.69 -8.19
N GLY A 103 12.44 17.64 -7.30
CA GLY A 103 13.83 18.05 -7.08
C GLY A 103 14.73 16.93 -6.55
N ARG A 104 14.23 16.09 -5.63
CA ARG A 104 15.02 14.95 -5.10
C ARG A 104 15.15 13.80 -6.09
N ILE A 105 14.18 13.66 -6.99
CA ILE A 105 14.24 12.71 -8.10
C ILE A 105 15.33 13.15 -9.07
N GLN A 106 15.38 14.44 -9.42
CA GLN A 106 16.44 15.03 -10.25
C GLN A 106 17.83 14.83 -9.61
N ASP A 107 17.93 14.96 -8.29
CA ASP A 107 19.16 14.67 -7.53
C ASP A 107 19.51 13.16 -7.42
N GLY A 108 18.69 12.26 -7.96
CA GLY A 108 18.87 10.81 -7.89
C GLY A 108 18.71 10.22 -6.47
N ARG A 109 18.04 10.95 -5.57
CA ARG A 109 17.82 10.58 -4.17
C ARG A 109 16.48 9.90 -3.91
N VAL A 110 15.51 10.08 -4.81
CA VAL A 110 14.20 9.46 -4.70
C VAL A 110 13.95 8.61 -5.93
N ASP A 111 13.57 7.36 -5.72
CA ASP A 111 13.09 6.48 -6.78
C ASP A 111 11.60 6.15 -6.54
N VAL A 112 10.80 6.20 -7.60
CA VAL A 112 9.37 5.88 -7.56
C VAL A 112 9.12 4.65 -8.43
N ILE A 113 8.54 3.63 -7.83
CA ILE A 113 8.24 2.35 -8.47
C ILE A 113 6.74 2.10 -8.34
N VAL A 114 6.12 1.73 -9.45
CA VAL A 114 4.74 1.27 -9.48
C VAL A 114 4.74 -0.26 -9.57
N VAL A 115 3.86 -0.89 -8.79
CA VAL A 115 3.66 -2.34 -8.75
C VAL A 115 2.21 -2.67 -9.12
N GLU A 116 2.05 -3.67 -9.95
CA GLU A 116 0.77 -4.28 -10.31
C GLU A 116 0.88 -5.80 -10.10
N PHE A 117 -0.23 -6.46 -9.78
CA PHE A 117 -0.29 -7.92 -9.67
C PHE A 117 -1.74 -8.38 -9.80
N ASP A 118 -1.94 -9.66 -10.15
CA ASP A 118 -3.27 -10.20 -10.34
C ASP A 118 -3.98 -10.43 -8.99
N LYS A 119 -5.08 -9.69 -8.78
CA LYS A 119 -5.85 -9.77 -7.53
C LYS A 119 -6.81 -10.97 -7.53
N ASN A 120 -7.14 -11.54 -8.69
CA ASN A 120 -8.26 -12.47 -8.91
C ASN A 120 -7.83 -13.95 -9.09
N GLN A 121 -6.81 -14.38 -8.35
CA GLN A 121 -6.34 -15.77 -8.39
C GLN A 121 -6.83 -16.59 -7.20
N SER A 122 -7.30 -17.81 -7.45
CA SER A 122 -7.65 -18.79 -6.42
C SER A 122 -6.41 -19.23 -5.64
N ASN A 123 -6.61 -19.83 -4.46
CA ASN A 123 -5.48 -20.32 -3.65
C ASN A 123 -4.65 -21.39 -4.37
N ASP A 124 -5.30 -22.25 -5.16
CA ASP A 124 -4.63 -23.31 -5.90
C ASP A 124 -3.81 -22.74 -7.06
N GLN A 125 -4.38 -21.81 -7.82
CA GLN A 125 -3.66 -21.10 -8.89
C GLN A 125 -2.43 -20.36 -8.33
N ARG A 126 -2.56 -19.69 -7.19
CA ARG A 126 -1.42 -19.02 -6.54
C ARG A 126 -0.34 -20.00 -6.07
N ASN A 127 -0.71 -21.22 -5.67
CA ASN A 127 0.27 -22.25 -5.30
C ASN A 127 1.03 -22.77 -6.52
N VAL A 128 0.34 -22.94 -7.66
CA VAL A 128 0.97 -23.32 -8.94
C VAL A 128 2.00 -22.27 -9.35
N LEU A 129 1.60 -21.00 -9.41
CA LEU A 129 2.50 -19.88 -9.77
C LEU A 129 3.72 -19.79 -8.84
N MET A 130 3.53 -19.98 -7.54
CA MET A 130 4.64 -19.98 -6.59
C MET A 130 5.62 -21.13 -6.84
N ASN A 131 5.13 -22.32 -7.22
CA ASN A 131 5.99 -23.45 -7.55
C ASN A 131 6.70 -23.26 -8.89
N GLU A 132 6.05 -22.64 -9.88
CA GLU A 132 6.66 -22.25 -11.15
C GLU A 132 7.79 -21.25 -10.92
N GLY A 133 7.55 -20.17 -10.16
CA GLY A 133 8.59 -19.19 -9.84
C GLY A 133 9.77 -19.77 -9.04
N ARG A 134 9.53 -20.82 -8.23
CA ARG A 134 10.59 -21.56 -7.54
C ARG A 134 11.40 -22.42 -8.50
N ARG A 135 10.76 -23.07 -9.46
CA ARG A 135 11.43 -23.83 -10.51
C ARG A 135 12.27 -22.91 -11.39
N GLN A 136 11.71 -21.78 -11.80
CA GLN A 136 12.43 -20.78 -12.59
C GLN A 136 13.68 -20.27 -11.86
N LEU A 137 13.58 -20.02 -10.54
CA LEU A 137 14.75 -19.60 -9.76
C LEU A 137 15.83 -20.69 -9.67
N GLU A 138 15.44 -21.96 -9.55
CA GLU A 138 16.36 -23.10 -9.57
C GLU A 138 17.05 -23.23 -10.93
N ASP A 139 16.30 -23.10 -12.03
CA ASP A 139 16.81 -23.13 -13.40
C ASP A 139 17.77 -21.96 -13.69
N ASP A 140 17.38 -20.73 -13.33
CA ASP A 140 18.17 -19.51 -13.56
C ASP A 140 19.45 -19.46 -12.70
N SER A 141 19.36 -19.86 -11.43
CA SER A 141 20.50 -19.86 -10.51
C SER A 141 21.42 -21.06 -10.68
N ASN A 142 20.94 -22.13 -11.31
CA ASN A 142 21.59 -23.44 -11.35
C ASN A 142 21.91 -23.98 -9.93
N VAL A 143 21.12 -23.58 -8.93
CA VAL A 143 21.23 -24.04 -7.54
C VAL A 143 20.00 -24.87 -7.19
N PRO A 144 20.17 -26.16 -6.83
CA PRO A 144 19.07 -26.99 -6.40
C PRO A 144 18.28 -26.37 -5.25
N ARG A 145 16.95 -26.50 -5.30
CA ARG A 145 16.05 -25.81 -4.36
C ARG A 145 16.38 -26.02 -2.88
N HIS A 146 16.75 -27.24 -2.48
CA HIS A 146 17.08 -27.54 -1.08
C HIS A 146 18.31 -26.78 -0.61
N ILE A 147 19.32 -26.61 -1.46
CA ILE A 147 20.53 -25.81 -1.17
C ILE A 147 20.15 -24.33 -1.11
N PHE A 148 19.35 -23.85 -2.07
CA PHE A 148 18.90 -22.46 -2.07
C PHE A 148 18.12 -22.12 -0.81
N ASP A 149 17.24 -23.02 -0.34
CA ASP A 149 16.44 -22.83 0.87
C ASP A 149 17.30 -22.78 2.16
N ASP A 150 18.50 -23.37 2.15
CA ASP A 150 19.45 -23.35 3.28
C ASP A 150 20.30 -22.07 3.35
N PHE A 151 20.37 -21.26 2.29
CA PHE A 151 21.07 -19.98 2.33
C PHE A 151 20.42 -18.98 3.28
N ASP A 152 21.23 -18.11 3.87
CA ASP A 152 20.74 -16.98 4.64
C ASP A 152 19.97 -15.97 3.75
N PRO A 153 19.09 -15.14 4.32
CA PRO A 153 18.28 -14.20 3.54
C PRO A 153 19.08 -13.22 2.67
N SER A 154 20.26 -12.76 3.12
CA SER A 154 21.11 -11.85 2.34
C SER A 154 21.66 -12.54 1.09
N THR A 155 22.20 -13.74 1.23
CA THR A 155 22.71 -14.52 0.08
C THR A 155 21.61 -14.80 -0.94
N LYS A 156 20.39 -15.15 -0.49
CA LYS A 156 19.22 -15.33 -1.37
C LYS A 156 18.85 -14.07 -2.14
N ASP A 157 18.98 -12.92 -1.50
CA ASP A 157 18.69 -11.62 -2.08
C ASP A 157 19.76 -11.21 -3.10
N GLU A 158 21.03 -11.43 -2.79
CA GLU A 158 22.16 -11.17 -3.69
C GLU A 158 22.08 -12.01 -4.96
N ILE A 159 21.79 -13.31 -4.84
CA ILE A 159 21.60 -14.18 -6.01
C ILE A 159 20.48 -13.64 -6.91
N LYS A 160 19.34 -13.24 -6.33
CA LYS A 160 18.23 -12.66 -7.09
C LYS A 160 18.61 -11.33 -7.73
N ASP A 161 19.36 -10.48 -7.05
CA ASP A 161 19.81 -9.20 -7.60
C ASP A 161 20.71 -9.42 -8.82
N ILE A 162 21.65 -10.37 -8.77
CA ILE A 162 22.51 -10.74 -9.91
C ILE A 162 21.67 -11.27 -11.09
N LEU A 163 20.72 -12.18 -10.83
CA LEU A 163 19.88 -12.76 -11.88
C LEU A 163 18.95 -11.72 -12.51
N VAL A 164 18.40 -10.81 -11.70
CA VAL A 164 17.54 -9.73 -12.22
C VAL A 164 18.37 -8.69 -12.97
N GLU A 165 19.60 -8.41 -12.55
CA GLU A 165 20.49 -7.48 -13.26
C GLU A 165 20.72 -7.92 -14.71
N SER A 166 21.02 -9.19 -14.95
CA SER A 166 21.19 -9.73 -16.31
C SER A 166 19.91 -9.66 -17.14
N MET A 167 18.74 -9.90 -16.54
CA MET A 167 17.43 -9.76 -17.22
C MET A 167 17.09 -8.31 -17.60
N LEU A 168 17.71 -7.33 -16.95
CA LEU A 168 17.43 -5.91 -17.17
C LEU A 168 18.35 -5.27 -18.23
N GLU A 169 19.41 -5.94 -18.68
CA GLU A 169 20.40 -5.40 -19.62
C GLU A 169 19.75 -4.88 -20.92
N ASP A 170 18.84 -5.66 -21.49
CA ASP A 170 18.15 -5.31 -22.74
C ASP A 170 16.82 -4.57 -22.51
N LEU A 171 16.41 -4.39 -21.25
CA LEU A 171 15.10 -3.83 -20.94
C LEU A 171 15.14 -2.29 -21.00
N PRO A 172 14.33 -1.63 -21.87
CA PRO A 172 14.30 -0.18 -21.98
C PRO A 172 13.98 0.49 -20.63
N LEU A 173 14.44 1.73 -20.48
CA LEU A 173 14.17 2.52 -19.28
C LEU A 173 12.67 2.67 -19.05
N ALA A 174 12.26 2.56 -17.79
CA ALA A 174 10.87 2.66 -17.37
C ALA A 174 9.92 1.69 -18.10
N ALA A 175 10.42 0.61 -18.70
CA ALA A 175 9.59 -0.47 -19.19
C ALA A 175 9.01 -1.27 -18.02
N THR A 176 7.88 -1.93 -18.28
CA THR A 176 7.31 -2.89 -17.32
C THR A 176 8.21 -4.12 -17.26
N PHE A 177 8.57 -4.52 -16.04
CA PHE A 177 9.30 -5.74 -15.73
C PHE A 177 8.38 -6.74 -15.05
N GLU A 178 8.23 -7.92 -15.64
CA GLU A 178 7.48 -9.03 -15.04
C GLU A 178 8.40 -9.81 -14.09
N TRP A 179 7.99 -9.96 -12.84
CA TRP A 179 8.82 -10.63 -11.84
C TRP A 179 8.77 -12.16 -12.00
N PRO A 180 9.89 -12.82 -12.33
CA PRO A 180 9.91 -14.25 -12.66
C PRO A 180 9.68 -15.13 -11.41
N TYR A 181 10.13 -14.69 -10.25
CA TYR A 181 10.12 -15.50 -9.02
C TYR A 181 8.84 -15.27 -8.22
N HIS A 182 7.71 -15.69 -8.78
CA HIS A 182 6.36 -15.44 -8.26
C HIS A 182 6.18 -15.83 -6.79
N THR A 183 5.31 -15.09 -6.11
CA THR A 183 4.94 -15.36 -4.72
C THR A 183 3.42 -15.45 -4.56
N LYS A 184 2.96 -16.20 -3.56
CA LYS A 184 1.52 -16.39 -3.31
C LYS A 184 0.76 -15.07 -3.04
N SER A 185 1.45 -14.08 -2.45
CA SER A 185 0.85 -12.80 -2.08
C SER A 185 0.64 -11.88 -3.28
N GLU A 186 1.53 -11.96 -4.27
CA GLU A 186 1.59 -11.05 -5.42
C GLU A 186 1.82 -11.91 -6.69
N PRO A 187 0.79 -12.59 -7.21
CA PRO A 187 0.89 -13.40 -8.42
C PRO A 187 0.99 -12.52 -9.67
N HIS A 188 1.76 -12.94 -10.68
CA HIS A 188 2.04 -12.15 -11.89
C HIS A 188 2.44 -10.70 -11.57
N ARG A 189 3.31 -10.54 -10.58
CA ARG A 189 3.74 -9.23 -10.13
C ARG A 189 4.56 -8.54 -11.22
N CYS A 190 4.12 -7.36 -11.62
CA CYS A 190 4.80 -6.50 -12.57
C CYS A 190 5.22 -5.20 -11.87
N MET A 191 6.34 -4.63 -12.29
CA MET A 191 6.84 -3.38 -11.72
C MET A 191 7.45 -2.47 -12.78
N ARG A 192 7.40 -1.17 -12.50
CA ARG A 192 7.95 -0.15 -13.39
C ARG A 192 8.57 0.96 -12.57
N ILE A 193 9.87 1.20 -12.78
CA ILE A 193 10.57 2.33 -12.16
C ILE A 193 10.22 3.58 -12.98
N LEU A 194 9.41 4.48 -12.43
CA LEU A 194 8.99 5.70 -13.12
C LEU A 194 10.10 6.75 -13.20
N THR A 195 11.08 6.63 -12.31
CA THR A 195 12.25 7.50 -12.21
C THR A 195 13.52 6.79 -12.69
N ASP A 196 13.34 5.82 -13.59
CA ASP A 196 14.44 5.11 -14.23
C ASP A 196 15.29 6.08 -15.05
N ARG A 197 16.60 5.86 -15.09
CA ARG A 197 17.56 6.77 -15.72
C ARG A 197 18.85 6.04 -16.05
N GLU A 198 19.49 6.45 -17.13
CA GLU A 198 20.77 5.87 -17.59
C GLU A 198 21.89 5.94 -16.54
N SER A 199 21.87 6.98 -15.70
CA SER A 199 22.83 7.15 -14.60
C SER A 199 22.62 6.20 -13.41
N MET A 200 21.57 5.40 -13.40
CA MET A 200 21.31 4.43 -12.34
C MET A 200 22.19 3.19 -12.56
N ALA A 201 22.96 2.82 -11.53
CA ALA A 201 23.77 1.61 -11.58
C ALA A 201 22.90 0.35 -11.78
N PRO A 202 23.32 -0.61 -12.62
CA PRO A 202 22.52 -1.81 -12.93
C PRO A 202 22.13 -2.63 -11.69
N ASP A 203 23.07 -2.85 -10.77
CA ASP A 203 22.86 -3.53 -9.47
C ASP A 203 21.74 -2.86 -8.66
N ARG A 204 21.73 -1.51 -8.64
CA ARG A 204 20.68 -0.74 -7.97
C ARG A 204 19.34 -0.94 -8.65
N ARG A 205 19.28 -0.93 -9.98
CA ARG A 205 18.05 -1.14 -10.75
C ARG A 205 17.46 -2.51 -10.41
N ALA A 206 18.29 -3.57 -10.38
CA ALA A 206 17.87 -4.91 -10.00
C ALA A 206 17.35 -4.98 -8.55
N ARG A 207 18.10 -4.39 -7.61
CA ARG A 207 17.68 -4.31 -6.21
C ARG A 207 16.35 -3.57 -6.03
N LEU A 208 16.10 -2.50 -6.78
CA LEU A 208 14.83 -1.79 -6.77
C LEU A 208 13.68 -2.69 -7.25
N MET A 209 13.87 -3.48 -8.31
CA MET A 209 12.86 -4.46 -8.76
C MET A 209 12.58 -5.51 -7.67
N ARG A 210 13.61 -6.04 -7.01
CA ARG A 210 13.42 -7.02 -5.92
C ARG A 210 12.65 -6.45 -4.73
N LEU A 211 12.98 -5.22 -4.32
CA LEU A 211 12.36 -4.54 -3.18
C LEU A 211 10.94 -4.02 -3.50
N ALA A 212 10.54 -3.97 -4.76
CA ALA A 212 9.22 -3.51 -5.18
C ALA A 212 8.11 -4.52 -4.83
N THR A 213 7.60 -4.42 -3.60
CA THR A 213 6.49 -5.22 -3.07
C THR A 213 5.51 -4.37 -2.26
N LEU A 214 4.22 -4.65 -2.40
CA LEU A 214 3.14 -4.06 -1.61
C LEU A 214 2.69 -4.97 -0.45
N ARG A 215 3.21 -6.21 -0.39
CA ARG A 215 2.87 -7.23 0.61
C ARG A 215 2.82 -6.71 2.03
N SER A 216 3.80 -5.92 2.45
CA SER A 216 3.89 -5.42 3.83
C SER A 216 2.75 -4.44 4.15
N VAL A 217 2.46 -3.53 3.23
CA VAL A 217 1.38 -2.55 3.32
C VAL A 217 0.02 -3.25 3.26
N ASP A 218 -0.17 -4.18 2.33
CA ASP A 218 -1.39 -4.96 2.21
C ASP A 218 -1.66 -5.83 3.45
N ALA A 219 -0.63 -6.46 4.00
CA ALA A 219 -0.74 -7.21 5.25
C ALA A 219 -1.13 -6.31 6.41
N TYR A 220 -0.57 -5.10 6.50
CA TYR A 220 -0.96 -4.13 7.52
C TYR A 220 -2.42 -3.69 7.34
N PHE A 221 -2.83 -3.30 6.13
CA PHE A 221 -4.22 -2.92 5.87
C PHE A 221 -5.18 -4.07 6.11
N HIS A 222 -4.81 -5.31 5.80
CA HIS A 222 -5.62 -6.48 6.13
C HIS A 222 -5.81 -6.60 7.65
N LYS A 223 -4.73 -6.48 8.44
CA LYS A 223 -4.82 -6.50 9.92
C LYS A 223 -5.68 -5.38 10.49
N VAL A 224 -5.61 -4.18 9.91
CA VAL A 224 -6.47 -3.05 10.29
C VAL A 224 -7.93 -3.42 10.03
N ARG A 225 -8.25 -3.91 8.83
CA ARG A 225 -9.63 -4.24 8.42
C ARG A 225 -10.21 -5.45 9.16
N SER A 226 -9.38 -6.43 9.53
CA SER A 226 -9.82 -7.62 10.26
C SER A 226 -10.06 -7.34 11.75
N ASN A 227 -9.32 -6.40 12.34
CA ASN A 227 -9.38 -6.11 13.77
C ASN A 227 -10.31 -4.94 14.11
N LEU A 228 -10.51 -4.02 13.18
CA LEU A 228 -11.41 -2.88 13.34
C LEU A 228 -12.69 -3.13 12.55
N LYS A 229 -13.77 -3.52 13.24
CA LYS A 229 -15.09 -3.75 12.62
C LYS A 229 -15.61 -2.58 11.77
N PHE A 230 -15.23 -1.36 12.14
CA PHE A 230 -15.61 -0.14 11.42
C PHE A 230 -14.86 0.02 10.08
N ALA A 231 -13.68 -0.60 9.95
CA ALA A 231 -12.86 -0.58 8.75
C ALA A 231 -13.02 -1.86 7.89
N GLU A 232 -13.88 -2.78 8.32
CA GLU A 232 -14.19 -3.99 7.58
C GLU A 232 -14.79 -3.63 6.22
N ARG A 233 -14.40 -4.35 5.16
CA ARG A 233 -15.04 -4.18 3.87
C ARG A 233 -16.43 -4.79 3.93
N PRO A 234 -17.47 -4.10 3.44
CA PRO A 234 -18.81 -4.65 3.40
C PRO A 234 -18.82 -5.95 2.57
N SER A 235 -19.48 -6.98 3.10
CA SER A 235 -19.67 -8.25 2.38
C SER A 235 -20.64 -8.02 1.22
N HIS A 236 -20.18 -8.27 -0.01
CA HIS A 236 -21.05 -8.24 -1.19
C HIS A 236 -21.85 -9.54 -1.25
N THR A 237 -23.16 -9.48 -0.95
CA THR A 237 -24.08 -10.57 -1.29
C THR A 237 -24.76 -10.26 -2.62
N PRO A 238 -25.01 -11.26 -3.49
CA PRO A 238 -25.76 -11.07 -4.73
C PRO A 238 -27.14 -10.43 -4.51
N SER A 239 -27.75 -10.70 -3.36
CA SER A 239 -29.04 -10.13 -2.95
C SER A 239 -28.99 -8.65 -2.58
N ALA A 240 -27.82 -8.08 -2.27
CA ALA A 240 -27.69 -6.69 -1.86
C ALA A 240 -27.55 -5.72 -3.05
N ASN A 241 -27.44 -6.22 -4.29
CA ASN A 241 -27.33 -5.41 -5.52
C ASN A 241 -26.28 -4.28 -5.42
N GLY A 242 -25.14 -4.54 -4.76
CA GLY A 242 -24.08 -3.56 -4.52
C GLY A 242 -24.34 -2.55 -3.39
N ARG A 243 -25.51 -2.58 -2.74
CA ARG A 243 -25.83 -1.75 -1.56
C ARG A 243 -25.10 -2.28 -0.33
N ALA A 244 -24.04 -1.58 0.03
CA ALA A 244 -23.12 -1.98 1.08
C ALA A 244 -23.28 -1.11 2.33
N TRP A 245 -24.48 -1.06 2.92
CA TRP A 245 -24.70 -0.38 4.21
C TRP A 245 -24.39 -1.35 5.34
N HIS A 246 -23.24 -1.17 5.99
CA HIS A 246 -22.84 -2.00 7.12
C HIS A 246 -23.34 -1.40 8.43
N ARG A 247 -23.89 -2.23 9.34
CA ARG A 247 -24.36 -1.79 10.67
C ARG A 247 -23.27 -1.15 11.55
N HIS A 248 -22.02 -1.28 11.13
CA HIS A 248 -20.84 -0.79 11.83
C HIS A 248 -20.21 0.43 11.15
N TYR A 249 -20.94 1.20 10.33
CA TYR A 249 -20.40 2.50 9.89
C TYR A 249 -20.53 3.57 10.96
N LEU A 250 -19.52 4.44 11.02
CA LEU A 250 -19.46 5.56 11.94
C LEU A 250 -20.14 6.77 11.33
N TYR A 251 -21.09 7.36 12.06
CA TYR A 251 -21.75 8.61 11.64
C TYR A 251 -20.80 9.82 11.62
N ASN A 252 -19.75 9.80 12.46
CA ASN A 252 -18.71 10.83 12.50
C ASN A 252 -17.36 10.25 12.00
N PRO A 253 -16.80 10.74 10.89
CA PRO A 253 -15.52 10.28 10.36
C PRO A 253 -14.34 10.55 11.30
N GLU A 254 -14.41 11.56 12.20
CA GLU A 254 -13.36 11.81 13.19
C GLU A 254 -13.17 10.63 14.15
N THR A 255 -14.25 9.89 14.44
CA THR A 255 -14.18 8.70 15.30
C THR A 255 -13.31 7.62 14.65
N MET A 256 -13.35 7.50 13.32
CA MET A 256 -12.47 6.57 12.59
C MET A 256 -11.01 6.96 12.76
N VAL A 257 -10.68 8.27 12.61
CA VAL A 257 -9.31 8.76 12.78
C VAL A 257 -8.78 8.42 14.18
N LYS A 258 -9.56 8.70 15.23
CA LYS A 258 -9.20 8.39 16.62
C LYS A 258 -8.95 6.89 16.83
N ILE A 259 -9.84 6.03 16.32
CA ILE A 259 -9.70 4.58 16.44
C ILE A 259 -8.45 4.08 15.70
N VAL A 260 -8.22 4.56 14.47
CA VAL A 260 -7.06 4.17 13.66
C VAL A 260 -5.75 4.61 14.33
N ASP A 261 -5.70 5.81 14.93
CA ASP A 261 -4.51 6.27 15.63
C ASP A 261 -4.20 5.45 16.89
N ILE A 262 -5.23 5.10 17.68
CA ILE A 262 -5.07 4.17 18.80
C ILE A 262 -4.55 2.82 18.30
N TYR A 263 -5.13 2.28 17.22
CA TYR A 263 -4.68 1.02 16.63
C TYR A 263 -3.23 1.08 16.13
N ARG A 264 -2.83 2.18 15.47
CA ARG A 264 -1.44 2.39 15.03
C ARG A 264 -0.49 2.38 16.21
N PHE A 265 -0.85 3.06 17.30
CA PHE A 265 -0.04 3.06 18.51
C PHE A 265 0.06 1.65 19.11
N THR A 266 -1.06 0.93 19.25
CA THR A 266 -1.07 -0.42 19.81
C THR A 266 -0.29 -1.40 18.94
N HIS A 267 -0.44 -1.34 17.62
CA HIS A 267 0.24 -2.20 16.67
C HIS A 267 1.76 -2.01 16.71
N ASN A 268 2.22 -0.76 16.66
CA ASN A 268 3.65 -0.44 16.59
C ASN A 268 4.36 -0.61 17.94
N TRP A 269 3.67 -0.30 19.04
CA TRP A 269 4.31 -0.18 20.35
C TRP A 269 3.91 -1.29 21.33
N MET A 270 2.66 -1.77 21.31
CA MET A 270 2.10 -2.71 22.31
C MET A 270 1.80 -4.13 21.80
N GLY A 271 1.97 -4.42 20.51
CA GLY A 271 1.68 -5.74 19.92
C GLY A 271 2.51 -6.88 20.52
N LYS A 272 1.99 -8.12 20.43
CA LYS A 272 2.62 -9.34 20.95
C LYS A 272 4.09 -9.43 20.51
N ARG A 273 5.00 -9.45 21.47
CA ARG A 273 6.44 -9.57 21.22
C ARG A 273 6.96 -10.95 21.60
N THR A 274 7.58 -11.59 20.62
CA THR A 274 8.71 -12.55 20.76
C THR A 274 10.01 -11.84 21.18
N THR A 275 9.98 -10.51 21.33
CA THR A 275 11.12 -9.63 21.64
C THR A 275 11.06 -9.11 23.09
N LYS A 276 12.19 -9.12 23.80
CA LYS A 276 12.27 -8.79 25.24
C LYS A 276 12.13 -7.31 25.61
N GLU A 277 11.92 -6.40 24.66
CA GLU A 277 11.85 -4.96 24.98
C GLU A 277 10.40 -4.48 25.18
N THR A 278 10.19 -3.69 26.23
CA THR A 278 8.88 -3.12 26.58
C THR A 278 8.56 -1.91 25.68
N PRO A 279 7.29 -1.47 25.61
CA PRO A 279 6.93 -0.23 24.92
C PRO A 279 7.72 0.99 25.43
N ALA A 280 8.00 1.06 26.74
CA ALA A 280 8.81 2.11 27.34
C ALA A 280 10.28 2.07 26.88
N MET A 281 10.86 0.88 26.69
CA MET A 281 12.22 0.73 26.14
C MET A 281 12.28 1.17 24.68
N LYS A 282 11.28 0.83 23.85
CA LYS A 282 11.24 1.28 22.45
C LYS A 282 11.15 2.82 22.35
N LEU A 283 10.40 3.44 23.26
CA LEU A 283 10.20 4.89 23.31
C LEU A 283 11.36 5.63 24.00
N GLY A 284 12.40 4.93 24.45
CA GLY A 284 13.56 5.54 25.12
C GLY A 284 13.30 6.02 26.55
N PHE A 285 12.18 5.63 27.16
CA PHE A 285 11.82 6.00 28.54
C PHE A 285 12.38 5.04 29.60
N SER A 286 13.00 3.93 29.20
CA SER A 286 13.60 2.96 30.12
C SER A 286 14.86 2.32 29.51
N PRO A 287 15.92 2.12 30.31
CA PRO A 287 17.16 1.51 29.82
C PRO A 287 16.94 0.08 29.30
N GLN A 288 17.64 -0.27 28.23
CA GLN A 288 17.67 -1.65 27.73
C GLN A 288 18.42 -2.52 28.75
N TYR A 289 17.74 -3.47 29.39
CA TYR A 289 18.42 -4.47 30.21
C TYR A 289 19.16 -5.46 29.29
N PRO A 290 20.46 -5.74 29.53
CA PRO A 290 21.15 -6.80 28.83
C PRO A 290 20.41 -8.12 29.08
N ALA A 291 20.25 -8.94 28.04
CA ALA A 291 19.54 -10.20 28.12
C ALA A 291 20.13 -11.06 29.23
N THR A 292 19.43 -11.16 30.36
CA THR A 292 19.80 -12.07 31.44
C THR A 292 19.80 -13.50 30.91
N ARG A 293 20.89 -14.21 31.23
CA ARG A 293 21.07 -15.66 30.98
C ARG A 293 19.84 -16.40 31.52
N SER A 294 19.38 -17.38 30.76
CA SER A 294 18.34 -18.32 31.17
C SER A 294 18.69 -18.91 32.55
N PRO A 295 17.74 -19.04 33.49
CA PRO A 295 18.00 -19.73 34.74
C PRO A 295 18.25 -21.23 34.46
N ASP A 296 19.28 -21.77 35.11
CA ASP A 296 19.70 -23.17 35.11
C ASP A 296 18.54 -24.06 35.61
N PRO A 297 18.22 -25.19 34.96
CA PRO A 297 17.13 -26.05 35.39
C PRO A 297 17.62 -27.04 36.45
N THR A 298 18.04 -26.54 37.61
CA THR A 298 18.34 -27.38 38.77
C THR A 298 18.02 -26.60 40.04
N GLU A 299 16.80 -26.76 40.53
CA GLU A 299 16.41 -26.74 41.96
C GLU A 299 14.90 -26.55 42.03
N ASP A 300 14.17 -27.67 41.99
CA ASP A 300 12.87 -27.79 42.63
C ASP A 300 12.53 -29.28 42.82
N GLU A 301 13.35 -29.97 43.63
CA GLU A 301 12.86 -31.10 44.41
C GLU A 301 12.53 -30.59 45.83
N ARG A 302 11.23 -30.41 46.07
CA ARG A 302 10.43 -30.45 47.33
C ARG A 302 11.18 -30.54 48.68
N PRO A 303 10.58 -30.06 49.79
CA PRO A 303 9.61 -28.97 50.02
C PRO A 303 10.22 -27.72 50.69
#